data_AF-A0A7C4L8Q8-F1
#
_entry.id   AF-A0A7C4L8Q8-F1
#
_cell.length_a   1.000
_cell.length_b   1.000
_cell.length_c   1.000
_cell.angle_alpha   90.00
_cell.angle_beta   90.00
_cell.angle_gamma   90.00
#
_symmetry.space_group_name_H-M   'P 1'
#
loop_
_entity.id
_entity.type
_entity.pdbx_description
1 polymer ?
#
loop_
_entity_poly.entity_id
_entity_poly.type
_entity_poly.pdbx_seq_one_letter_code
_entity_poly.pdbx_strand_id
1 'polypeptide(L)' 'MQLRSIELAEIKDKNILMRVDYNVSLGQGLKIVDDTRIVHTLKTINYLLDHKVNCIRLLAHLGKPEGVF' A
#
# COMPACT_ATOMS: atom_id res chain seq x y z
N MET A 1 -0.99 13.25 19.19
CA MET A 1 -1.07 11.79 19.46
C MET A 1 0.19 11.15 18.89
N GLN A 2 0.90 10.32 19.65
CA GLN A 2 2.12 9.66 19.16
C GLN A 2 1.72 8.38 18.41
N LEU A 3 2.07 8.30 17.12
CA LEU A 3 1.84 7.10 16.31
C LEU A 3 3.01 6.12 16.49
N ARG A 4 2.72 4.82 16.50
CA ARG A 4 3.75 3.78 16.50
C ARG A 4 4.27 3.58 15.07
N SER A 5 5.59 3.53 14.93
CA SER A 5 6.25 3.21 13.66
C SER A 5 6.37 1.70 13.46
N ILE A 6 6.31 1.25 12.21
CA ILE A 6 6.59 -0.14 11.83
C ILE A 6 8.05 -0.53 12.13
N GLU A 7 8.95 0.45 12.21
CA GLU A 7 10.39 0.26 12.49
C GLU A 7 10.64 -0.19 13.93
N LEU A 8 9.67 -0.01 14.82
CA LEU A 8 9.74 -0.39 16.24
C LEU A 8 8.97 -1.69 16.55
N ALA A 9 8.45 -2.36 15.53
CA ALA A 9 7.59 -3.53 15.69
C ALA A 9 8.30 -4.83 15.31
N GLU A 10 8.03 -5.90 16.07
CA GLU A 10 8.40 -7.28 15.72
C GLU A 10 7.49 -7.79 14.59
N ILE A 11 7.99 -7.75 13.36
CA ILE A 11 7.20 -8.02 12.14
C ILE A 11 7.57 -9.33 11.42
N LYS A 12 8.67 -9.97 11.80
CA LYS A 12 9.10 -11.24 11.18
C LYS A 12 8.03 -12.33 11.31
N ASP A 13 7.80 -13.07 10.24
CA ASP A 13 6.80 -14.15 10.15
C ASP A 13 5.34 -13.70 10.40
N LYS A 14 5.06 -12.39 10.41
CA LYS A 14 3.71 -11.86 10.60
C LYS A 14 2.96 -11.66 9.29
N ASN A 15 1.64 -11.72 9.36
CA ASN A 15 0.75 -11.29 8.30
C ASN A 15 0.49 -9.78 8.44
N ILE A 16 0.86 -9.00 7.42
CA ILE A 16 0.73 -7.55 7.41
C ILE A 16 -0.44 -7.14 6.52
N LEU A 17 -1.31 -6.28 7.07
CA LEU A 17 -2.33 -5.57 6.31
C LEU A 17 -1.87 -4.12 6.13
N MET A 18 -1.54 -3.74 4.91
CA MET A 18 -1.03 -2.41 4.59
C MET A 18 -2.09 -1.62 3.83
N ARG A 19 -2.59 -0.56 4.45
CA ARG A 19 -3.42 0.44 3.76
C ARG A 19 -2.50 1.30 2.90
N VAL A 20 -2.72 1.30 1.60
CA VAL A 20 -1.94 2.07 0.62
C VAL A 20 -2.82 3.07 -0.09
N ASP A 21 -2.19 4.13 -0.58
CA ASP A 21 -2.83 5.13 -1.42
C ASP A 21 -2.51 4.86 -2.89
N TYR A 22 -3.30 4.00 -3.53
CA TYR A 22 -3.22 3.76 -4.98
C TYR A 22 -4.35 4.47 -5.74
N ASN A 23 -4.79 5.62 -5.23
CA ASN A 23 -5.74 6.47 -5.94
C ASN A 23 -5.03 7.25 -7.06
N VAL A 24 -4.63 6.52 -8.09
CA VAL A 24 -3.88 7.03 -9.25
C VAL A 24 -4.81 7.52 -10.34
N SER A 25 -4.31 8.46 -11.16
CA SER A 25 -5.02 8.94 -12.33
C SER A 25 -4.96 7.91 -13.46
N LEU A 26 -6.14 7.55 -13.97
CA LEU A 26 -6.30 6.67 -15.12
C LEU A 26 -6.66 7.48 -16.37
N GLY A 27 -5.98 7.17 -17.47
CA GLY A 27 -6.20 7.74 -18.79
C GLY A 27 -7.01 6.82 -19.69
N GLN A 28 -6.83 6.98 -21.01
CA GLN A 28 -7.54 6.18 -22.01
C GLN A 28 -7.28 4.68 -21.82
N GLY A 29 -8.35 3.89 -21.81
CA GLY A 29 -8.27 2.44 -21.64
C GLY A 29 -7.77 2.00 -20.27
N LEU A 30 -8.02 2.79 -19.22
CA LEU A 30 -7.61 2.50 -17.84
C LEU A 30 -6.08 2.39 -17.64
N LYS A 31 -5.31 3.03 -18.51
CA LYS A 31 -3.85 3.11 -18.33
C LYS A 31 -3.50 4.10 -17.23
N ILE A 32 -2.56 3.73 -16.37
CA ILE A 32 -2.02 4.64 -15.35
C ILE A 32 -1.27 5.78 -16.06
N VAL A 33 -1.62 7.02 -15.71
CA VAL A 33 -0.99 8.23 -16.27
C VAL A 33 0.16 8.71 -15.39
N ASP A 34 0.03 8.51 -14.07
CA ASP A 34 1.02 8.86 -13.06
C ASP A 34 1.03 7.76 -11.98
N ASP A 35 2.17 7.09 -11.83
CA ASP A 35 2.39 6.00 -10.90
C ASP A 35 3.14 6.42 -9.63
N THR A 36 3.40 7.72 -9.43
CA THR A 36 4.17 8.26 -8.29
C THR A 36 3.68 7.72 -6.95
N ARG A 37 2.35 7.63 -6.77
CA ARG A 37 1.75 7.09 -5.53
C ARG A 37 2.09 5.61 -5.31
N ILE A 38 2.12 4.82 -6.38
CA ILE A 38 2.50 3.40 -6.32
C ILE A 38 3.98 3.30 -5.98
N VAL A 39 4.84 4.01 -6.72
CA VAL A 39 6.30 4.00 -6.53
C VAL A 39 6.69 4.38 -5.10
N HIS A 40 6.03 5.38 -4.50
CA HIS A 40 6.30 5.79 -3.12
C HIS A 40 6.06 4.69 -2.09
N THR A 41 5.15 3.73 -2.34
CA THR A 41 4.90 2.62 -1.40
C THR A 41 5.99 1.56 -1.41
N LEU A 42 6.81 1.49 -2.47
CA LEU A 42 7.84 0.47 -2.63
C LEU A 42 8.83 0.47 -1.48
N LYS A 43 9.17 1.64 -0.91
CA LYS A 43 10.08 1.72 0.25
C LYS A 43 9.58 0.88 1.42
N THR A 44 8.29 0.97 1.75
CA THR A 44 7.70 0.22 2.85
C THR A 44 7.51 -1.25 2.50
N ILE A 45 7.10 -1.56 1.26
CA ILE A 45 6.97 -2.95 0.81
C ILE A 45 8.32 -3.67 0.88
N ASN A 46 9.38 -3.05 0.36
CA ASN A 46 10.73 -3.60 0.41
C ASN A 46 11.21 -3.79 1.85
N TYR A 47 10.98 -2.80 2.72
CA TYR A 47 11.27 -2.95 4.16
C TYR A 47 10.58 -4.20 4.75
N LEU A 48 9.29 -4.41 4.49
CA LEU A 48 8.56 -5.58 5.00
C LEU A 48 9.12 -6.90 4.43
N LEU A 49 9.44 -6.93 3.14
CA LEU A 49 10.04 -8.10 2.48
C LEU A 49 11.41 -8.45 3.06
N ASP A 50 12.28 -7.45 3.23
CA ASP A 50 13.61 -7.60 3.80
C ASP A 50 13.56 -8.17 5.24
N HIS A 51 12.50 -7.85 5.98
CA HIS A 51 12.24 -8.34 7.34
C HIS A 51 11.51 -9.69 7.39
N LYS A 52 11.33 -10.37 6.25
CA LYS A 52 10.76 -11.72 6.17
C LYS A 52 9.39 -11.84 6.83
N VAL A 53 8.50 -10.90 6.54
CA VAL A 53 7.08 -11.04 6.89
C VAL A 53 6.49 -12.26 6.18
N ASN A 54 5.49 -12.91 6.78
CA ASN A 54 4.86 -14.08 6.17
C ASN A 54 4.01 -13.73 4.95
N CYS A 55 3.30 -12.60 5.00
CA CYS A 55 2.42 -12.17 3.91
C CYS A 55 2.15 -10.67 4.01
N ILE A 56 2.03 -10.00 2.86
CA ILE A 56 1.62 -8.59 2.75
C ILE A 56 0.30 -8.55 1.98
N ARG A 57 -0.75 -8.00 2.61
CA ARG A 57 -2.05 -7.73 1.98
C ARG A 57 -2.21 -6.23 1.79
N LEU A 58 -2.36 -5.78 0.56
CA LEU A 58 -2.53 -4.37 0.22
C LEU A 58 -4.01 -4.02 0.12
N LEU A 59 -4.42 -2.93 0.76
CA LEU A 59 -5.76 -2.38 0.66
C LEU A 59 -5.68 -0.96 0.11
N ALA A 60 -6.26 -0.72 -1.07
CA ALA A 60 -6.36 0.61 -1.67
C ALA A 60 -7.82 1.00 -1.91
N HIS A 61 -8.05 2.28 -2.21
CA HIS A 61 -9.26 2.72 -2.90
C HIS A 61 -8.84 3.27 -4.26
N LEU A 62 -9.78 3.41 -5.17
CA LEU A 62 -9.57 4.03 -6.46
C LEU A 62 -10.83 4.78 -6.85
N GLY A 63 -10.70 6.09 -7.08
CA GLY A 63 -11.83 6.96 -7.42
C GLY A 63 -12.89 7.03 -6.32
N LYS A 64 -14.12 7.33 -6.73
CA LYS A 64 -15.31 7.43 -5.88
C LYS A 64 -16.42 6.55 -6.47
N PRO A 65 -16.65 5.35 -5.93
CA PRO A 65 -17.65 4.43 -6.46
C PRO A 65 -19.10 4.78 -6.07
N GLU A 66 -19.33 5.91 -5.38
CA GLU A 66 -20.65 6.36 -4.88
C GLU A 66 -21.45 5.29 -4.11
N GLY A 67 -20.76 4.27 -3.57
CA GLY A 67 -21.39 3.16 -2.86
C GLY A 67 -22.22 2.23 -3.74
N VAL A 68 -22.11 2.33 -5.06
CA VAL A 68 -22.84 1.49 -6.02
C VAL A 68 -21.94 0.33 -6.43
N PHE A 69 -22.25 -0.86 -5.95
CA PHE A 69 -21.63 -2.12 -6.35
C PHE A 69 -22.70 -3.18 -6.60
#